data_AF-A0A2T5IP08-F1
#
_entry.id   AF-A0A2T5IP08-F1
#
_cell.length_a   1.000
_cell.length_b   1.000
_cell.length_c   1.000
_cell.angle_alpha   90.00
_cell.angle_beta   90.00
_cell.angle_gamma   90.00
#
_symmetry.space_group_name_H-M   'P 1'
#
loop_
_entity.id
_entity.type
_entity.pdbx_description
1 polymer ?
#
loop_
_entity_poly.entity_id
_entity_poly.type
_entity_poly.pdbx_seq_one_letter_code
_entity_poly.pdbx_strand_id
1 'polypeptide(L)'
;MSTSAYQCRLPLPENYRLSDILSFHGRDKWDVAETVHDNYFSKGIIWHDTPACLSIRFQPLYAEIELCIDKQLKTFCPDTFHSMAIRMLGLNQSVNIFEDEFREHAQLGSLIAKQSGLRVPVSATAFEALIWAITGQKISVSAALAIRRKLIQLIGLRHSGGLYCHPNAQHLSDLRSVICVRLVFLKAKHKPYSLLVSK
;
A
#
# COMPACT_ATOMS: atom_id res chain seq x y z
N MET A 1 -23.78 -11.41 4.46
CA MET A 1 -22.56 -11.39 5.29
C MET A 1 -22.72 -10.28 6.31
N SER A 2 -22.46 -10.51 7.60
CA SER A 2 -22.54 -9.46 8.61
C SER A 2 -21.26 -8.63 8.57
N THR A 3 -21.37 -7.37 8.17
CA THR A 3 -20.27 -6.40 8.12
C THR A 3 -20.27 -5.52 9.35
N SER A 4 -19.09 -5.14 9.83
CA SER A 4 -18.91 -4.10 10.86
C SER A 4 -18.10 -2.94 10.29
N ALA A 5 -18.49 -1.71 10.61
CA ALA A 5 -17.85 -0.49 10.13
C ALA A 5 -17.34 0.33 11.31
N TYR A 6 -16.10 0.81 11.20
CA TYR A 6 -15.43 1.63 12.21
C TYR A 6 -14.89 2.89 11.56
N GLN A 7 -15.04 4.02 12.22
CA GLN A 7 -14.67 5.32 11.65
C GLN A 7 -13.82 6.12 12.62
N CYS A 8 -12.88 6.90 12.09
CA CYS A 8 -12.22 7.95 12.83
C CYS A 8 -11.90 9.14 11.92
N ARG A 9 -11.58 10.28 12.54
CA ARG A 9 -11.10 11.47 11.84
C ARG A 9 -9.71 11.82 12.35
N LEU A 10 -8.83 12.19 11.43
CA LEU A 10 -7.47 12.59 11.75
C LEU A 10 -7.20 13.99 11.19
N PRO A 11 -6.71 14.94 11.99
CA PRO A 11 -6.32 16.25 11.49
C PRO A 11 -5.15 16.11 10.50
N LEU A 12 -5.17 16.94 9.46
CA LEU A 12 -4.10 17.06 8.50
C LEU A 12 -3.46 18.45 8.63
N PRO A 13 -2.13 18.57 8.51
CA PRO A 13 -1.48 19.87 8.47
C PRO A 13 -1.80 20.60 7.17
N GLU A 14 -1.69 21.94 7.19
CA GLU A 14 -2.01 22.79 6.05
C GLU A 14 -1.18 22.46 4.79
N ASN A 15 0.07 22.02 4.97
CA ASN A 15 0.96 21.60 3.88
C ASN A 15 0.83 20.12 3.52
N TYR A 16 -0.24 19.42 3.92
CA TYR A 16 -0.43 18.01 3.60
C TYR A 16 -0.57 17.78 2.08
N ARG A 17 0.32 16.97 1.52
CA ARG A 17 0.41 16.74 0.06
C ARG A 17 -0.52 15.62 -0.38
N LEU A 18 -1.80 15.96 -0.60
CA LEU A 18 -2.83 15.02 -1.07
C LEU A 18 -2.42 14.30 -2.37
N SER A 19 -1.85 15.03 -3.33
CA SER A 19 -1.44 14.48 -4.63
C SER A 19 -0.48 13.31 -4.48
N ASP A 20 0.42 13.36 -3.50
CA ASP A 20 1.52 12.41 -3.37
C ASP A 20 1.01 11.09 -2.79
N ILE A 21 0.12 11.15 -1.79
CA ILE A 21 -0.51 9.95 -1.23
C ILE A 21 -1.44 9.27 -2.24
N LEU A 22 -2.25 10.05 -2.98
CA LEU A 22 -3.12 9.49 -4.02
C LEU A 22 -2.30 8.90 -5.18
N SER A 23 -1.22 9.57 -5.59
CA SER A 23 -0.32 9.05 -6.62
C SER A 23 0.33 7.74 -6.21
N PHE A 24 0.70 7.58 -4.94
CA PHE A 24 1.28 6.35 -4.41
C PHE A 24 0.30 5.18 -4.40
N HIS A 25 -0.94 5.40 -3.94
CA HIS A 25 -1.98 4.36 -3.92
C HIS A 25 -2.54 4.08 -5.32
N GLY A 26 -2.52 5.07 -6.22
CA GLY A 26 -3.00 4.97 -7.60
C GLY A 26 -1.95 4.53 -8.62
N ARG A 27 -0.85 3.93 -8.16
CA ARG A 27 0.23 3.40 -9.03
C ARG A 27 -0.25 2.23 -9.88
N ASP A 28 -1.19 1.44 -9.35
CA ASP A 28 -1.79 0.35 -10.09
C ASP A 28 -3.09 0.79 -10.78
N LYS A 29 -3.08 0.87 -12.11
CA LYS A 29 -4.22 1.39 -12.90
C LYS A 29 -5.35 0.39 -13.15
N TRP A 30 -5.25 -0.82 -12.59
CA TRP A 30 -6.26 -1.88 -12.77
C TRP A 30 -7.25 -1.95 -11.62
N ASP A 31 -7.11 -1.08 -10.63
CA ASP A 31 -8.00 -0.94 -9.49
C ASP A 31 -8.32 -2.26 -8.75
N VAL A 32 -7.34 -3.18 -8.70
CA VAL A 32 -7.56 -4.56 -8.21
C VAL A 32 -7.71 -4.59 -6.70
N ALA A 33 -6.78 -3.96 -5.98
CA ALA A 33 -6.73 -3.94 -4.53
C ALA A 33 -6.81 -2.52 -3.94
N GLU A 34 -6.77 -1.51 -4.80
CA GLU A 34 -6.94 -0.11 -4.47
C GLU A 34 -7.81 0.55 -5.51
N THR A 35 -8.60 1.53 -5.12
CA THR A 35 -9.25 2.47 -6.04
C THR A 35 -8.92 3.87 -5.60
N VAL A 36 -8.64 4.76 -6.56
CA VAL A 36 -8.28 6.16 -6.28
C VAL A 36 -9.17 7.09 -7.10
N HIS A 37 -9.70 8.11 -6.43
CA HIS A 37 -10.46 9.22 -7.00
C HIS A 37 -9.88 10.55 -6.47
N ASP A 38 -10.46 11.69 -6.89
CA ASP A 38 -9.89 13.03 -6.70
C ASP A 38 -9.44 13.35 -5.27
N ASN A 39 -10.25 13.03 -4.25
CA ASN A 39 -9.94 13.25 -2.84
C ASN A 39 -10.17 12.00 -1.99
N TYR A 40 -10.01 10.82 -2.58
CA TYR A 40 -10.40 9.57 -1.94
C TYR A 40 -9.55 8.41 -2.43
N PHE A 41 -9.26 7.48 -1.52
CA PHE A 41 -8.90 6.14 -1.94
C PHE A 41 -9.53 5.08 -1.04
N SER A 42 -9.75 3.90 -1.60
CA SER A 42 -9.99 2.69 -0.82
C SER A 42 -8.97 1.61 -1.14
N LYS A 43 -8.76 0.71 -0.17
CA LYS A 43 -7.81 -0.39 -0.25
C LYS A 43 -8.38 -1.63 0.42
N GLY A 44 -8.36 -2.75 -0.30
CA GLY A 44 -8.64 -4.06 0.28
C GLY A 44 -7.46 -4.53 1.15
N ILE A 45 -7.74 -4.87 2.40
CA ILE A 45 -6.77 -5.39 3.36
C ILE A 45 -7.31 -6.65 4.05
N ILE A 46 -6.42 -7.40 4.69
CA ILE A 46 -6.80 -8.42 5.66
C ILE A 46 -6.65 -7.82 7.07
N TRP A 47 -7.75 -7.75 7.80
CA TRP A 47 -7.82 -7.31 9.19
C TRP A 47 -8.07 -8.51 10.10
N HIS A 48 -7.07 -8.92 10.89
CA HIS A 48 -7.13 -10.13 11.74
C HIS A 48 -7.78 -11.33 11.03
N ASP A 49 -7.17 -11.74 9.90
CA ASP A 49 -7.59 -12.85 9.04
C ASP A 49 -8.97 -12.71 8.38
N THR A 50 -9.56 -11.51 8.42
CA THR A 50 -10.84 -11.22 7.79
C THR A 50 -10.67 -10.17 6.68
N PRO A 51 -11.25 -10.38 5.48
CA PRO A 51 -11.32 -9.34 4.46
C PRO A 51 -11.95 -8.05 4.99
N ALA A 52 -11.30 -6.94 4.66
CA ALA A 52 -11.74 -5.61 5.04
C ALA A 52 -11.41 -4.58 3.95
N CYS A 53 -12.16 -3.49 3.93
CA CYS A 53 -11.93 -2.33 3.09
C CYS A 53 -11.58 -1.13 3.97
N LEU A 54 -10.37 -0.60 3.79
CA LEU A 54 -9.95 0.68 4.33
C LEU A 54 -10.28 1.78 3.32
N SER A 55 -11.03 2.78 3.73
CA SER A 55 -11.42 3.91 2.90
C SER A 55 -10.96 5.20 3.56
N ILE A 56 -10.36 6.11 2.78
CA ILE A 56 -9.90 7.41 3.26
C ILE A 56 -10.44 8.50 2.34
N ARG A 57 -11.20 9.44 2.91
CA ARG A 57 -11.66 10.65 2.25
C ARG A 57 -10.93 11.85 2.81
N PHE A 58 -10.39 12.68 1.92
CA PHE A 58 -9.62 13.85 2.29
C PHE A 58 -10.47 15.11 2.23
N GLN A 59 -10.37 15.89 3.30
CA GLN A 59 -10.88 17.24 3.44
C GLN A 59 -9.68 18.19 3.62
N PRO A 60 -9.84 19.52 3.48
CA PRO A 60 -8.70 20.44 3.49
C PRO A 60 -7.79 20.33 4.73
N LEU A 61 -8.34 20.07 5.91
CA LEU A 61 -7.59 20.04 7.18
C LEU A 61 -7.80 18.76 7.99
N TYR A 62 -8.43 17.74 7.42
CA TYR A 62 -8.62 16.45 8.07
C TYR A 62 -8.89 15.34 7.05
N ALA A 63 -8.66 14.09 7.46
CA ALA A 63 -9.08 12.90 6.73
C ALA A 63 -10.17 12.18 7.52
N GLU A 64 -11.15 11.64 6.80
CA GLU A 64 -12.16 10.72 7.33
C GLU A 64 -11.75 9.31 6.91
N ILE A 65 -11.59 8.43 7.89
CA ILE A 65 -11.11 7.07 7.69
C ILE A 65 -12.21 6.11 8.11
N GLU A 66 -12.51 5.15 7.26
CA GLU A 66 -13.44 4.07 7.53
C GLU A 66 -12.75 2.72 7.32
N LEU A 67 -13.04 1.76 8.21
CA LEU A 67 -12.68 0.36 8.08
C LEU A 67 -13.96 -0.48 8.11
N CYS A 68 -14.34 -1.01 6.96
CA CYS A 68 -15.42 -2.00 6.82
C CYS A 68 -14.82 -3.41 6.84
N ILE A 69 -15.34 -4.29 7.70
CA ILE A 69 -14.83 -5.67 7.90
C ILE A 69 -15.96 -6.64 7.61
N ASP A 70 -15.70 -7.70 6.83
CA ASP A 70 -16.68 -8.75 6.45
C ASP A 70 -17.01 -9.74 7.57
N LYS A 71 -17.02 -9.24 8.81
CA LYS A 71 -17.39 -10.00 9.99
C LYS A 71 -17.83 -9.04 11.09
N GLN A 72 -18.81 -9.47 11.87
CA GLN A 72 -19.10 -8.83 13.15
C GLN A 72 -18.00 -9.21 14.15
N LEU A 73 -17.21 -8.23 14.59
CA LEU A 73 -16.20 -8.48 15.61
C LEU A 73 -16.83 -8.52 17.00
N LYS A 74 -16.43 -9.51 17.81
CA LYS A 74 -16.80 -9.57 19.24
C LYS A 74 -16.13 -8.45 20.04
N THR A 75 -14.90 -8.12 19.66
CA THR A 75 -14.08 -7.07 20.27
C THR A 75 -13.34 -6.35 19.16
N PHE A 76 -13.39 -5.02 19.18
CA PHE A 76 -12.60 -4.16 18.31
C PHE A 76 -11.69 -3.29 19.17
N CYS A 77 -10.43 -3.13 18.77
CA CYS A 77 -9.48 -2.27 19.46
C CYS A 77 -9.29 -0.97 18.67
N PRO A 78 -9.92 0.15 19.09
CA PRO A 78 -9.83 1.43 18.38
C PRO A 78 -8.39 1.91 18.18
N ASP A 79 -7.51 1.66 19.15
CA ASP A 79 -6.10 2.11 19.10
C ASP A 79 -5.32 1.48 17.95
N THR A 80 -5.57 0.21 17.63
CA THR A 80 -4.92 -0.47 16.50
C THR A 80 -5.33 0.11 15.16
N PHE A 81 -6.62 0.41 15.00
CA PHE A 81 -7.16 1.05 13.81
C PHE A 81 -6.65 2.48 13.67
N HIS A 82 -6.70 3.24 14.76
CA HIS A 82 -6.20 4.61 14.81
C HIS A 82 -4.70 4.69 14.48
N SER A 83 -3.90 3.80 15.06
CA SER A 83 -2.45 3.72 14.78
C SER A 83 -2.15 3.34 13.33
N MET A 84 -2.93 2.43 12.73
CA MET A 84 -2.82 2.12 11.31
C MET A 84 -3.17 3.35 10.45
N ALA A 85 -4.25 4.06 10.77
CA ALA A 85 -4.69 5.24 10.02
C ALA A 85 -3.65 6.37 10.07
N ILE A 86 -3.10 6.67 11.26
CA ILE A 86 -1.99 7.62 11.44
C ILE A 86 -0.80 7.24 10.56
N ARG A 87 -0.40 5.95 10.59
CA ARG A 87 0.72 5.45 9.81
C ARG A 87 0.46 5.56 8.30
N MET A 88 -0.72 5.16 7.83
CA MET A 88 -1.11 5.23 6.41
C MET A 88 -1.07 6.66 5.86
N LEU A 89 -1.43 7.65 6.69
CA LEU A 89 -1.34 9.07 6.35
C LEU A 89 0.06 9.66 6.57
N GLY A 90 1.01 8.90 7.11
CA GLY A 90 2.35 9.39 7.44
C GLY A 90 2.36 10.47 8.53
N LEU A 91 1.33 10.55 9.38
CA LEU A 91 1.21 11.56 10.44
C LEU A 91 2.11 11.27 11.65
N ASN A 92 2.68 10.07 11.72
CA ASN A 92 3.73 9.71 12.67
C ASN A 92 5.15 10.05 12.19
N GLN A 93 5.28 10.70 11.03
CA GLN A 93 6.56 11.17 10.52
C GLN A 93 6.76 12.61 11.00
N SER A 94 7.86 12.86 11.70
CA SER A 94 8.24 14.18 12.23
C SER A 94 8.73 15.12 11.10
N VAL A 95 7.91 15.31 10.06
CA VAL A 95 8.25 16.10 8.86
C VAL A 95 8.62 17.52 9.24
N ASN A 96 7.83 18.20 10.09
CA ASN A 96 8.11 19.58 10.47
C ASN A 96 9.47 19.72 11.18
N ILE A 97 9.82 18.77 12.06
CA ILE A 97 11.11 18.77 12.75
C ILE A 97 12.24 18.61 11.73
N PHE A 98 12.12 17.67 10.79
CA PHE A 98 13.10 17.47 9.73
C PHE A 98 13.23 18.71 8.83
N GLU A 99 12.12 19.34 8.44
CA GLU A 99 12.13 20.53 7.60
C GLU A 99 12.79 21.72 8.31
N ASP A 100 12.51 21.92 9.59
CA ASP A 100 13.10 22.99 10.39
C ASP A 100 14.60 22.78 10.62
N GLU A 101 15.03 21.55 10.90
CA GLU A 101 16.44 21.22 11.15
C GLU A 101 17.33 21.48 9.92
N PHE A 102 16.84 21.19 8.71
CA PHE A 102 17.64 21.25 7.48
C PHE A 102 17.28 22.42 6.55
N ARG A 103 16.44 23.36 7.00
CA ARG A 103 15.98 24.51 6.19
C ARG A 103 17.12 25.34 5.61
N GLU A 104 18.15 25.60 6.42
CA GLU A 104 19.31 26.42 6.03
C GLU A 104 20.47 25.59 5.45
N HIS A 105 20.27 24.28 5.25
CA HIS A 105 21.32 23.41 4.74
C HIS A 105 21.66 23.76 3.28
N ALA A 106 22.92 24.07 2.99
CA ALA A 106 23.37 24.61 1.70
C ALA A 106 22.91 23.81 0.47
N GLN A 107 22.86 22.47 0.57
CA GLN A 107 22.43 21.60 -0.53
C GLN A 107 20.96 21.17 -0.45
N LEU A 108 20.36 21.14 0.75
CA LEU A 108 19.07 20.48 0.99
C LEU A 108 17.94 21.47 1.22
N GLY A 109 18.22 22.66 1.77
CA GLY A 109 17.21 23.65 2.12
C GLY A 109 16.29 24.01 0.96
N SER A 110 16.87 24.29 -0.21
CA SER A 110 16.08 24.59 -1.42
C SER A 110 15.25 23.41 -1.94
N LEU A 111 15.71 22.17 -1.75
CA LEU A 111 14.97 20.97 -2.12
C LEU A 111 13.82 20.71 -1.15
N ILE A 112 14.09 20.85 0.15
CA ILE A 112 13.11 20.70 1.23
C ILE A 112 12.00 21.73 1.07
N ALA A 113 12.33 23.01 0.85
CA ALA A 113 11.33 24.06 0.64
C ALA A 113 10.42 23.77 -0.57
N LYS A 114 10.97 23.25 -1.67
CA LYS A 114 10.19 22.84 -2.86
C LYS A 114 9.29 21.63 -2.60
N GLN A 115 9.63 20.80 -1.64
CA GLN A 115 8.93 19.56 -1.28
C GLN A 115 8.32 19.62 0.12
N SER A 116 8.00 20.82 0.63
CA SER A 116 7.43 20.94 1.98
C SER A 116 6.16 20.12 2.12
N GLY A 117 6.04 19.44 3.25
CA GLY A 117 4.97 18.51 3.59
C GLY A 117 5.14 17.12 3.00
N LEU A 118 6.27 16.82 2.33
CA LEU A 118 6.52 15.49 1.76
C LEU A 118 6.62 14.44 2.86
N ARG A 119 5.84 13.38 2.70
CA ARG A 119 5.81 12.20 3.57
C ARG A 119 6.19 10.98 2.76
N VAL A 120 6.79 9.99 3.42
CA VAL A 120 7.06 8.67 2.82
C VAL A 120 5.80 7.84 2.93
N PRO A 121 5.08 7.53 1.83
CA PRO A 121 3.89 6.69 1.92
C PRO A 121 4.26 5.26 2.31
N VAL A 122 3.35 4.60 3.01
CA VAL A 122 3.58 3.25 3.57
C VAL A 122 2.45 2.29 3.17
N SER A 123 2.75 0.99 3.23
CA SER A 123 1.75 -0.06 3.07
C SER A 123 0.88 -0.21 4.33
N ALA A 124 -0.29 -0.84 4.18
CA ALA A 124 -1.21 -1.05 5.32
C ALA A 124 -0.59 -1.93 6.41
N THR A 125 0.22 -2.91 6.00
CA THR A 125 0.90 -3.84 6.89
C THR A 125 2.41 -3.91 6.60
N ALA A 126 3.20 -4.25 7.61
CA ALA A 126 4.63 -4.50 7.44
C ALA A 126 4.89 -5.68 6.49
N PHE A 127 4.03 -6.69 6.51
CA PHE A 127 4.13 -7.83 5.60
C PHE A 127 3.93 -7.41 4.13
N GLU A 128 2.93 -6.59 3.83
CA GLU A 128 2.76 -6.02 2.49
C GLU A 128 4.00 -5.23 2.05
N ALA A 129 4.55 -4.40 2.94
CA ALA A 129 5.78 -3.65 2.66
C ALA A 129 6.98 -4.58 2.37
N LEU A 130 7.10 -5.69 3.11
CA LEU A 130 8.15 -6.69 2.89
C LEU A 130 7.99 -7.39 1.54
N ILE A 131 6.78 -7.83 1.19
CA ILE A 131 6.51 -8.43 -0.13
C ILE A 131 6.84 -7.44 -1.25
N TRP A 132 6.48 -6.17 -1.09
CA TRP A 132 6.85 -5.13 -2.03
C TRP A 132 8.38 -4.96 -2.15
N ALA A 133 9.09 -4.91 -1.02
CA ALA A 133 10.54 -4.77 -0.99
C ALA A 133 11.29 -5.94 -1.63
N ILE A 134 10.77 -7.17 -1.51
CA ILE A 134 11.33 -8.38 -2.14
C ILE A 134 11.00 -8.40 -3.63
N THR A 135 9.73 -8.21 -3.99
CA THR A 135 9.28 -8.32 -5.39
C THR A 135 9.79 -7.19 -6.26
N GLY A 136 10.07 -6.01 -5.70
CA GLY A 136 10.58 -4.85 -6.43
C GLY A 136 12.08 -4.89 -6.75
N GLN A 137 12.83 -5.89 -6.29
CA GLN A 137 14.28 -5.91 -6.47
C GLN A 137 14.67 -6.12 -7.93
N LYS A 138 15.59 -5.29 -8.42
CA LYS A 138 16.21 -5.41 -9.76
C LYS A 138 15.23 -5.39 -10.94
N ILE A 139 14.01 -4.87 -10.75
CA ILE A 139 12.99 -4.73 -11.81
C ILE A 139 12.37 -3.32 -11.80
N SER A 140 11.61 -3.00 -12.85
CA SER A 140 10.85 -1.75 -12.90
C SER A 140 9.66 -1.76 -11.94
N VAL A 141 9.20 -0.57 -11.53
CA VAL A 141 7.97 -0.40 -10.74
C VAL A 141 6.77 -1.03 -11.45
N SER A 142 6.65 -0.86 -12.77
CA SER A 142 5.57 -1.46 -13.57
C SER A 142 5.56 -2.98 -13.52
N ALA A 143 6.73 -3.62 -13.53
CA ALA A 143 6.86 -5.07 -13.41
C ALA A 143 6.49 -5.54 -11.99
N ALA A 144 6.95 -4.84 -10.96
CA ALA A 144 6.61 -5.13 -9.56
C ALA A 144 5.10 -5.04 -9.31
N LEU A 145 4.43 -3.99 -9.82
CA LEU A 145 2.97 -3.85 -9.76
C LEU A 145 2.25 -5.02 -10.45
N ALA A 146 2.75 -5.48 -11.61
CA ALA A 146 2.16 -6.60 -12.32
C ALA A 146 2.29 -7.93 -11.55
N ILE A 147 3.43 -8.17 -10.89
CA ILE A 147 3.63 -9.34 -10.02
C ILE A 147 2.67 -9.26 -8.83
N ARG A 148 2.60 -8.09 -8.17
CA ARG A 148 1.68 -7.83 -7.06
C ARG A 148 0.23 -8.13 -7.44
N ARG A 149 -0.25 -7.62 -8.58
CA ARG A 149 -1.62 -7.92 -9.06
C ARG A 149 -1.87 -9.40 -9.21
N LYS A 150 -0.97 -10.10 -9.91
CA LYS A 150 -1.11 -11.54 -10.14
C LYS A 150 -1.13 -12.32 -8.84
N LEU A 151 -0.29 -11.94 -7.87
CA LEU A 151 -0.27 -12.56 -6.54
C LEU A 151 -1.62 -12.39 -5.84
N ILE A 152 -2.12 -11.17 -5.77
CA ILE A 152 -3.40 -10.85 -5.12
C ILE A 152 -4.56 -11.61 -5.80
N GLN A 153 -4.60 -11.59 -7.13
CA GLN A 153 -5.65 -12.27 -7.91
C GLN A 153 -5.58 -13.79 -7.77
N LEU A 154 -4.39 -14.38 -7.70
CA LEU A 154 -4.21 -15.82 -7.53
C LEU A 154 -4.76 -16.30 -6.19
N ILE A 155 -4.47 -15.57 -5.10
CA ILE A 155 -4.93 -15.95 -3.76
C ILE A 155 -6.43 -15.70 -3.63
N GLY A 156 -6.94 -14.63 -4.27
CA GLY A 156 -8.37 -14.48 -4.48
C GLY A 156 -9.16 -13.99 -3.27
N LEU A 157 -8.49 -13.50 -2.23
CA LEU A 157 -9.17 -12.88 -1.08
C LEU A 157 -9.85 -11.59 -1.53
N ARG A 158 -11.15 -11.48 -1.24
CA ARG A 158 -11.97 -10.33 -1.64
C ARG A 158 -12.82 -9.88 -0.47
N HIS A 159 -12.90 -8.57 -0.31
CA HIS A 159 -13.92 -7.94 0.51
C HIS A 159 -15.28 -8.00 -0.21
N SER A 160 -16.39 -8.01 0.51
CA SER A 160 -17.75 -8.04 -0.03
C SER A 160 -18.05 -6.86 -0.95
N GLY A 161 -17.37 -5.73 -0.75
CA GLY A 161 -17.37 -4.56 -1.64
C GLY A 161 -16.61 -4.72 -2.96
N GLY A 162 -16.05 -5.90 -3.26
CA GLY A 162 -15.48 -6.25 -4.56
C GLY A 162 -13.97 -6.10 -4.71
N LEU A 163 -13.33 -5.25 -3.88
CA LEU A 163 -11.88 -5.09 -3.86
C LEU A 163 -11.18 -6.37 -3.41
N TYR A 164 -10.08 -6.71 -4.07
CA TYR A 164 -9.21 -7.77 -3.59
C TYR A 164 -8.38 -7.29 -2.39
N CYS A 165 -8.11 -8.18 -1.45
CA CYS A 165 -7.32 -7.91 -0.27
C CYS A 165 -5.88 -8.40 -0.46
N HIS A 166 -4.90 -7.56 -0.11
CA HIS A 166 -3.51 -8.02 -0.08
C HIS A 166 -3.35 -9.14 0.95
N PRO A 167 -2.79 -10.31 0.59
CA PRO A 167 -2.63 -11.44 1.51
C PRO A 167 -1.72 -11.12 2.69
N ASN A 168 -1.91 -11.85 3.79
CA ASN A 168 -0.94 -11.90 4.89
C ASN A 168 -0.01 -13.13 4.76
N ALA A 169 0.87 -13.31 5.75
CA ALA A 169 1.86 -14.39 5.75
C ALA A 169 1.22 -15.79 5.71
N GLN A 170 0.10 -16.01 6.40
CA GLN A 170 -0.57 -17.31 6.45
C GLN A 170 -1.05 -17.71 5.06
N HIS A 171 -1.77 -16.81 4.37
CA HIS A 171 -2.28 -17.07 3.02
C HIS A 171 -1.17 -17.36 1.99
N LEU A 172 0.01 -16.76 2.14
CA LEU A 172 1.15 -17.09 1.29
C LEU A 172 1.82 -18.41 1.65
N SER A 173 1.83 -18.78 2.93
CA SER A 173 2.44 -20.04 3.39
C SER A 173 1.63 -21.25 2.93
N ASP A 174 0.31 -21.09 2.75
CA ASP A 174 -0.59 -22.13 2.27
C ASP A 174 -0.46 -22.38 0.74
N LEU A 175 0.20 -21.48 0.00
CA LEU A 175 0.52 -21.71 -1.41
C LEU A 175 1.64 -22.75 -1.53
N ARG A 176 1.38 -23.85 -2.25
CA ARG A 176 2.42 -24.83 -2.60
C ARG A 176 3.62 -24.14 -3.25
N SER A 177 4.82 -24.48 -2.77
CA SER A 177 6.12 -23.84 -3.12
C SER A 177 6.35 -23.60 -4.62
N VAL A 178 5.89 -24.52 -5.48
CA VAL A 178 6.04 -24.44 -6.95
C VAL A 178 5.32 -23.22 -7.57
N ILE A 179 4.20 -22.81 -7.00
CA ILE A 179 3.40 -21.69 -7.52
C ILE A 179 4.04 -20.34 -7.13
N CYS A 180 4.60 -20.26 -5.92
CA CYS A 180 5.24 -19.05 -5.39
C CYS A 180 6.51 -18.69 -6.20
N VAL A 181 7.36 -19.67 -6.53
CA VAL A 181 8.58 -19.46 -7.33
C VAL A 181 8.25 -18.96 -8.74
N ARG A 182 7.23 -19.51 -9.37
CA ARG A 182 6.84 -19.13 -10.74
C ARG A 182 6.28 -17.70 -10.81
N LEU A 183 5.66 -17.21 -9.74
CA LEU A 183 5.17 -15.82 -9.62
C LEU A 183 6.27 -14.79 -9.45
N VAL A 184 7.30 -15.11 -8.66
CA VAL A 184 8.43 -14.19 -8.38
C VAL A 184 9.44 -14.15 -9.53
N PHE A 185 9.66 -15.26 -10.25
CA PHE A 185 10.78 -15.39 -11.19
C PHE A 185 10.46 -15.30 -12.70
N LEU A 186 9.22 -15.05 -13.10
CA LEU A 186 8.83 -15.12 -14.53
C LEU A 186 9.39 -14.03 -15.46
N LYS A 187 10.41 -13.24 -15.08
CA LYS A 187 11.16 -12.39 -16.03
C LYS A 187 12.66 -12.19 -15.75
N ALA A 188 13.36 -13.19 -15.21
CA ALA A 188 14.82 -13.23 -15.34
C ALA A 188 15.22 -13.90 -16.67
N LYS A 189 15.40 -13.09 -17.73
CA LYS A 189 16.06 -13.39 -19.02
C LYS A 189 15.83 -14.78 -19.67
N HIS A 190 14.89 -14.89 -20.60
CA HIS A 190 15.06 -15.76 -21.78
C HIS A 190 15.41 -14.89 -22.99
N LYS A 191 16.70 -14.78 -23.29
CA LYS A 191 17.21 -14.39 -24.61
C LYS A 191 17.97 -15.61 -25.13
N PRO A 192 17.52 -16.32 -26.17
CA PRO A 192 18.22 -17.49 -26.66
C PRO A 192 19.44 -17.03 -27.45
N TYR A 193 20.63 -17.28 -26.91
CA TYR A 193 21.87 -17.30 -27.67
C TYR A 193 22.46 -18.71 -27.56
N SER A 194 22.39 -19.46 -28.66
CA SER A 194 23.53 -20.23 -29.19
C SER A 194 23.11 -20.92 -30.49
N LEU A 195 23.37 -20.20 -31.58
CA LEU A 195 23.80 -20.81 -32.84
C LEU A 195 25.25 -21.32 -32.66
N LEU A 196 25.61 -22.29 -33.49
CA LEU A 196 26.93 -22.84 -33.80
C LEU A 196 27.35 -24.11 -33.01
N VAL A 197 26.93 -25.25 -33.54
CA VAL A 197 27.84 -26.41 -33.65
C VAL A 197 28.07 -26.63 -35.14
N SER A 198 29.25 -26.25 -35.61
CA SER A 198 29.86 -26.75 -36.84
C SER A 198 31.05 -27.59 -36.40
N LYS A 199 30.96 -28.90 -36.63
CA LYS A 199 32.02 -29.79 -37.09
C LYS A 199 31.38 -31.12 -37.49
#